data_AF-A0A842PCN8-F1
#
_entry.id   AF-A0A842PCN8-F1
#
_cell.length_a   1.000
_cell.length_b   1.000
_cell.length_c   1.000
_cell.angle_alpha   90.00
_cell.angle_beta   90.00
_cell.angle_gamma   90.00
#
_symmetry.space_group_name_H-M   'P 1'
#
loop_
_entity.id
_entity.type
_entity.pdbx_description
1 polymer ?
#
loop_
_entity_poly.entity_id
_entity_poly.type
_entity_poly.pdbx_seq_one_letter_code
_entity_poly.pdbx_strand_id
1 'polypeptide(L)' 'MKSKLFVFLFAMWGLIIVGGGIIVTILGPISISGFGEFDWFLASVIKAVIAIFLVVIWILILSKIKNWIFKKEIKL' A
#
# COMPACT_ATOMS: atom_id res chain seq x y z
N MET A 1 12.04 -18.78 -14.58
CA MET A 1 10.84 -18.95 -13.73
C MET A 1 11.07 -18.81 -12.22
N LYS A 2 11.78 -19.72 -11.52
CA LYS A 2 11.82 -19.74 -10.04
C LYS A 2 12.34 -18.43 -9.42
N SER A 3 13.50 -17.93 -9.86
CA SER A 3 14.10 -16.69 -9.33
C SER A 3 13.21 -15.45 -9.52
N LYS A 4 12.51 -15.33 -10.65
CA LYS A 4 11.58 -14.22 -10.94
C LYS A 4 10.37 -14.20 -10.00
N LEU A 5 9.84 -15.37 -9.66
CA LEU A 5 8.73 -15.51 -8.69
C LEU A 5 9.17 -15.14 -7.27
N PHE A 6 10.39 -15.55 -6.86
CA PHE A 6 10.94 -15.16 -5.56
C PHE A 6 11.14 -13.64 -5.46
N VAL A 7 11.63 -12.98 -6.51
CA VAL A 7 11.77 -11.51 -6.55
C VAL A 7 10.40 -10.83 -6.46
N PHE A 8 9.38 -11.34 -7.15
CA PHE A 8 8.03 -10.82 -7.07
C PHE A 8 7.42 -10.95 -5.66
N LEU A 9 7.58 -12.13 -5.03
CA LEU A 9 7.17 -12.37 -3.65
C LEU A 9 7.90 -11.45 -2.67
N PHE A 10 9.21 -11.29 -2.82
CA PHE A 10 9.98 -10.41 -1.96
C PHE A 10 9.54 -8.94 -2.09
N ALA A 11 9.27 -8.47 -3.31
CA ALA A 11 8.73 -7.14 -3.55
C ALA A 11 7.33 -6.96 -2.91
N MET A 12 6.47 -7.97 -2.99
CA MET A 12 5.16 -7.97 -2.33
C MET A 12 5.28 -7.86 -0.81
N TRP A 13 6.13 -8.66 -0.18
CA TRP A 13 6.38 -8.58 1.27
C TRP A 13 6.99 -7.24 1.68
N GLY A 14 7.92 -6.69 0.89
CA GLY A 14 8.47 -5.36 1.12
C GLY A 14 7.40 -4.27 1.10
N LEU A 15 6.46 -4.34 0.16
CA LEU A 15 5.32 -3.42 0.09
C LEU A 15 4.39 -3.53 1.31
N ILE A 16 4.18 -4.72 1.88
CA ILE A 16 3.43 -4.92 3.13
C ILE A 16 4.10 -4.18 4.28
N ILE A 17 5.40 -4.40 4.46
CA ILE A 17 6.14 -3.83 5.59
C ILE A 17 6.18 -2.31 5.47
N VAL A 18 6.45 -1.79 4.27
CA VAL A 18 6.47 -0.35 4.02
C VAL A 18 5.08 0.26 4.22
N GLY A 19 4.03 -0.35 3.64
CA GLY A 19 2.66 0.13 3.80
C GLY A 19 2.21 0.10 5.26
N GLY A 20 2.45 -0.99 5.98
CA GLY A 20 2.14 -1.11 7.41
C GLY A 20 2.89 -0.09 8.26
N GLY A 21 4.19 0.11 7.99
CA GLY A 21 4.99 1.13 8.65
C GLY A 21 4.44 2.54 8.43
N ILE A 22 4.04 2.88 7.20
CA ILE A 22 3.43 4.17 6.87
C ILE A 22 2.10 4.36 7.61
N ILE A 23 1.24 3.34 7.63
CA ILE A 23 -0.05 3.39 8.35
C ILE A 23 0.19 3.69 9.84
N VAL A 24 1.08 2.94 10.50
CA VAL A 24 1.28 3.09 11.95
C VAL A 24 1.96 4.42 12.30
N THR A 25 2.99 4.81 11.54
CA THR A 25 3.78 6.01 11.86
C THR A 25 3.07 7.31 11.47
N ILE A 26 2.31 7.31 10.38
CA ILE A 26 1.65 8.51 9.86
C ILE A 26 0.18 8.54 10.31
N LEU A 27 -0.61 7.49 10.07
CA LEU A 27 -2.04 7.49 10.43
C LEU A 27 -2.30 7.26 11.91
N GLY A 28 -1.39 6.56 12.61
CA GLY A 28 -1.48 6.33 14.06
C GLY A 28 -1.66 7.63 14.86
N PRO A 29 -0.71 8.57 14.81
CA PRO A 29 -0.76 9.81 15.60
C PRO A 29 -1.74 10.86 15.08
N ILE A 30 -2.33 10.69 13.88
CA ILE A 30 -3.34 11.62 13.38
C ILE A 30 -4.55 11.59 14.31
N SER A 31 -4.80 12.73 14.94
CA SER A 31 -6.01 13.03 15.70
C SER A 31 -6.56 14.34 15.18
N ILE A 32 -7.89 14.42 15.11
CA ILE A 32 -8.59 15.62 14.70
C ILE A 32 -9.27 16.16 15.96
N SER A 33 -9.17 17.47 16.15
CA SER A 33 -9.77 18.17 17.27
C SER A 33 -10.43 19.44 16.77
N GLY A 34 -11.61 19.77 17.27
CA GLY A 34 -12.31 21.02 16.96
C GLY A 34 -13.73 20.84 16.42
N PHE A 35 -14.18 19.60 16.22
CA PHE A 35 -15.53 19.24 15.79
C PHE A 35 -16.33 18.52 16.88
N GLY A 36 -15.82 18.46 18.12
CA GLY A 36 -16.53 17.91 19.28
C GLY A 36 -16.78 16.41 19.13
N GLU A 37 -18.03 15.98 19.23
CA GLU A 37 -18.40 14.57 19.09
C GLU A 37 -18.12 13.98 17.70
N PHE A 38 -17.86 14.79 16.67
CA PHE A 38 -17.52 14.30 15.33
C PHE A 38 -16.02 14.08 15.10
N ASP A 39 -15.17 14.50 16.04
CA ASP A 39 -13.70 14.44 15.89
C ASP A 39 -13.21 13.00 15.61
N TRP A 40 -13.74 12.00 16.31
CA TRP A 40 -13.38 10.59 16.12
C TRP A 40 -13.87 10.03 14.78
N PHE A 41 -15.06 10.44 14.33
CA PHE A 41 -15.64 9.98 13.07
C PHE A 41 -14.83 10.52 11.89
N LEU A 42 -14.55 11.82 11.90
CA LEU A 42 -13.78 12.47 10.84
C LEU A 42 -12.35 11.93 10.76
N ALA A 43 -11.71 11.71 11.92
CA ALA A 43 -10.38 11.10 11.98
C ALA A 43 -10.39 9.68 11.39
N SER A 44 -11.42 8.89 11.66
CA SER A 44 -11.57 7.52 11.14
C SER A 44 -11.79 7.50 9.63
N VAL A 45 -12.65 8.38 9.11
CA VAL A 45 -12.92 8.49 7.67
C VAL A 45 -11.66 8.86 6.90
N ILE A 46 -10.91 9.86 7.37
CA ILE A 46 -9.66 10.29 6.73
C ILE A 46 -8.63 9.16 6.73
N LYS A 47 -8.44 8.48 7.87
CA LYS A 47 -7.54 7.32 7.96
C LYS A 47 -7.94 6.21 7.00
N ALA A 48 -9.24 5.90 6.88
CA ALA A 48 -9.74 4.88 5.97
C ALA A 48 -9.50 5.25 4.50
N VAL A 49 -9.77 6.50 4.10
CA VAL A 49 -9.54 6.97 2.73
C VAL A 49 -8.05 6.87 2.36
N ILE A 50 -7.15 7.31 3.25
CA ILE A 50 -5.71 7.23 3.01
C ILE A 50 -5.28 5.76 2.90
N ALA A 51 -5.77 4.88 3.77
CA ALA A 51 -5.45 3.46 3.71
C ALA A 51 -5.88 2.82 2.39
N ILE A 52 -7.09 3.11 1.90
CA ILE A 52 -7.58 2.65 0.59
C ILE A 52 -6.67 3.16 -0.54
N PHE A 53 -6.31 4.44 -0.49
CA PHE A 53 -5.43 5.05 -1.49
C PHE A 53 -4.06 4.35 -1.55
N LEU A 54 -3.52 3.99 -0.38
CA LEU A 54 -2.26 3.28 -0.23
C LEU A 54 -2.33 1.86 -0.86
N VAL A 55 -3.45 1.15 -0.67
CA VAL A 55 -3.72 -0.14 -1.32
C VAL A 55 -3.75 0.00 -2.85
N VAL A 56 -4.42 1.04 -3.37
CA VAL A 56 -4.45 1.30 -4.82
C VAL A 56 -3.04 1.54 -5.36
N ILE A 57 -2.22 2.36 -4.69
CA ILE A 57 -0.83 2.63 -5.08
C ILE A 57 -0.02 1.34 -5.14
N TRP A 58 -0.10 0.50 -4.11
CA TRP A 58 0.56 -0.80 -4.12
C TRP A 58 0.13 -1.60 -5.35
N ILE A 59 -1.18 -1.74 -5.61
CA ILE A 59 -1.68 -2.59 -6.70
C ILE A 59 -1.07 -2.15 -8.04
N LEU A 60 -0.97 -0.85 -8.26
CA LEU A 60 -0.31 -0.29 -9.45
C LEU A 60 1.18 -0.62 -9.50
N ILE A 61 1.89 -0.53 -8.37
CA ILE A 61 3.31 -0.91 -8.26
C ILE A 61 3.49 -2.40 -8.57
N LEU A 62 2.74 -3.30 -7.93
CA LEU A 62 2.82 -4.74 -8.20
C LEU A 62 2.45 -5.06 -9.65
N SER A 63 1.44 -4.40 -10.21
CA SER A 63 1.05 -4.59 -11.62
C SER A 63 2.18 -4.20 -12.57
N LYS A 64 2.85 -3.07 -12.33
CA LYS A 64 4.03 -2.65 -13.09
C LYS A 64 5.19 -3.62 -12.93
N ILE A 65 5.52 -4.03 -11.70
CA ILE A 65 6.62 -4.98 -11.42
C ILE A 65 6.34 -6.33 -12.09
N LYS A 66 5.13 -6.87 -11.95
CA LYS A 66 4.69 -8.08 -12.64
C LYS A 66 4.89 -7.92 -14.15
N ASN A 67 4.37 -6.86 -14.74
CA ASN A 67 4.51 -6.65 -16.18
C ASN A 67 6.00 -6.58 -16.58
N TRP A 68 6.85 -5.92 -15.81
CA TRP A 68 8.29 -5.85 -16.09
C TRP A 68 9.00 -7.20 -16.01
N ILE A 69 8.69 -8.00 -14.99
CA ILE A 69 9.31 -9.31 -14.76
C ILE A 69 8.85 -10.35 -15.79
N PHE A 70 7.57 -10.33 -16.16
CA PHE A 70 6.93 -11.34 -17.02
C PHE A 70 6.91 -10.95 -18.51
N LYS A 71 6.91 -9.66 -18.88
CA LYS A 71 6.97 -9.23 -20.29
C LYS A 71 8.30 -9.58 -20.97
N LYS A 72 9.37 -9.85 -20.20
CA LYS A 72 10.62 -10.43 -20.72
C LYS A 72 10.49 -11.90 -21.17
N GLU A 73 9.39 -12.59 -20.89
CA GLU A 73 9.14 -13.96 -21.38
C GLU A 73 8.21 -14.01 -22.60
N ILE A 74 7.48 -12.93 -22.90
CA ILE A 74 6.68 -12.80 -24.13
C ILE A 74 7.56 -12.14 -25.20
N LYS A 75 8.54 -12.89 -25.70
CA LYS A 75 9.15 -12.67 -27.01
C LYS A 75 9.13 -14.01 -27.73
N LEU A 76 8.02 -14.27 -28.41
CA LEU A 76 7.91 -15.17 -29.54
C LEU A 76 7.36 -14.32 -30.69
#